data_AF-B3F2T7-F1
#
_entry.id   AF-B3F2T7-F1
#
_cell.length_a   1.000
_cell.length_b   1.000
_cell.length_c   1.000
_cell.angle_alpha   90.00
_cell.angle_beta   90.00
_cell.angle_gamma   90.00
#
_symmetry.space_group_name_H-M   'P 1'
#
loop_
_entity.id
_entity.type
_entity.pdbx_description
1 polymer ?
#
loop_
_entity_poly.entity_id
_entity_poly.type
_entity_poly.pdbx_seq_one_letter_code
_entity_poly.pdbx_strand_id
1 'polypeptide(L)'
;RGSRTSASFGAKVAICELPFHPISSDWQGGHGGTCVIRGCVPKKILVYGSSFRGEFEDAQNFGWEINGDINFNWKKLLENKTQEIVRLNGVYQRILGNSGVTMIEGAGSLVDAHTVEVTKPD
;
A
#
# COMPACT_ATOMS: atom_id res chain seq x y z
N ARG A 1 7.88 -9.78 4.15
CA ARG A 1 9.04 -9.91 5.07
C ARG A 1 9.68 -11.29 4.96
N GLY A 2 8.93 -12.38 5.22
CA GLY A 2 9.44 -13.76 5.15
C GLY A 2 10.21 -14.05 3.87
N SER A 3 9.62 -13.76 2.70
CA SER A 3 10.22 -14.04 1.40
C SER A 3 11.60 -13.40 1.21
N ARG A 4 11.72 -12.11 1.52
CA ARG A 4 13.00 -11.37 1.45
C ARG A 4 14.04 -11.95 2.41
N THR A 5 13.64 -12.22 3.65
CA THR A 5 14.55 -12.76 4.65
C THR A 5 15.05 -14.15 4.25
N SER A 6 14.17 -15.05 3.81
CA SER A 6 14.58 -16.37 3.32
C SER A 6 15.52 -16.27 2.12
N ALA A 7 15.24 -15.37 1.17
CA ALA A 7 16.13 -15.14 0.02
C ALA A 7 17.51 -14.61 0.44
N SER A 8 17.58 -13.73 1.45
CA SER A 8 18.87 -13.25 1.98
C SER A 8 19.72 -14.34 2.64
N PHE A 9 19.10 -15.46 3.04
CA PHE A 9 19.82 -16.65 3.52
C PHE A 9 20.12 -17.67 2.40
N GLY A 10 19.89 -17.31 1.13
CA GLY A 10 20.23 -18.14 -0.03
C GLY A 10 19.13 -19.10 -0.50
N ALA A 11 17.93 -19.06 0.10
CA ALA A 11 16.81 -19.86 -0.39
C ALA A 11 16.32 -19.35 -1.75
N LYS A 12 15.87 -20.27 -2.62
CA LYS A 12 15.05 -19.92 -3.79
C LYS A 12 13.64 -19.63 -3.33
N VAL A 13 13.13 -18.44 -3.60
CA VAL A 13 11.85 -17.97 -3.07
C VAL A 13 10.99 -17.40 -4.19
N ALA A 14 9.72 -17.81 -4.21
CA ALA A 14 8.68 -17.18 -5.01
C ALA A 14 7.60 -16.57 -4.10
N ILE A 15 6.89 -15.57 -4.61
CA ILE A 15 5.62 -15.08 -4.06
C ILE A 15 4.58 -15.02 -5.17
N CYS A 16 3.32 -15.26 -4.82
CA CYS A 16 2.17 -14.99 -5.68
C CYS A 16 1.31 -13.87 -5.08
N GLU A 17 0.92 -12.89 -5.89
CA GLU A 17 0.04 -11.80 -5.49
C GLU A 17 -0.99 -11.53 -6.60
N LEU A 18 -2.19 -11.10 -6.22
CA LEU A 18 -3.23 -10.66 -7.16
C LEU A 18 -2.79 -9.37 -7.90
N PRO A 19 -3.37 -9.08 -9.09
CA PRO A 19 -3.09 -7.87 -9.85
C PRO A 19 -3.25 -6.61 -9.02
N PHE A 20 -2.35 -5.66 -9.22
CA PHE A 20 -2.42 -4.41 -8.47
C PHE A 20 -3.57 -3.52 -8.93
N HIS A 21 -4.34 -3.03 -7.96
CA HIS A 21 -5.24 -1.90 -8.16
C HIS A 21 -5.34 -1.07 -6.87
N PRO A 22 -5.37 0.27 -6.95
CA PRO A 22 -5.42 1.12 -5.75
C PRO A 22 -6.78 1.10 -5.04
N ILE A 23 -7.82 0.61 -5.72
CA ILE A 23 -9.14 0.33 -5.12
C ILE A 23 -9.24 -1.17 -4.89
N SER A 24 -9.69 -1.53 -3.70
CA SER A 24 -9.75 -2.91 -3.24
C SER A 24 -10.88 -3.67 -3.90
N SER A 25 -10.61 -4.92 -4.27
CA SER A 25 -11.62 -5.93 -4.57
C SER A 25 -11.13 -7.31 -4.10
N ASP A 26 -11.95 -8.33 -4.28
CA ASP A 26 -11.58 -9.73 -3.98
C ASP A 26 -10.56 -10.28 -4.97
N TRP A 27 -10.46 -9.66 -6.15
CA TRP A 27 -9.62 -10.10 -7.28
C TRP A 27 -8.49 -9.12 -7.58
N GLN A 28 -8.28 -8.12 -6.73
CA GLN A 28 -7.19 -7.14 -6.84
C GLN A 28 -6.45 -7.03 -5.51
N GLY A 29 -5.13 -6.96 -5.62
CA GLY A 29 -4.22 -6.85 -4.51
C GLY A 29 -3.00 -6.07 -4.92
N GLY A 30 -1.86 -6.74 -4.93
CA GLY A 30 -0.55 -6.19 -5.24
C GLY A 30 0.40 -6.23 -4.04
N HIS A 31 1.66 -5.91 -4.33
CA HIS A 31 2.72 -6.00 -3.35
C HIS A 31 2.58 -4.99 -2.20
N GLY A 32 2.96 -5.44 -1.01
CA GLY A 32 2.82 -4.71 0.25
C GLY A 32 1.61 -5.15 1.08
N GLY A 33 0.62 -5.78 0.45
CA GLY A 33 -0.55 -6.37 1.09
C GLY A 33 -1.51 -5.35 1.70
N THR A 34 -2.43 -5.84 2.55
CA THR A 34 -3.54 -5.06 3.11
C THR A 34 -3.08 -3.75 3.76
N CYS A 35 -2.04 -3.80 4.60
CA CYS A 35 -1.56 -2.64 5.36
C CYS A 35 -1.17 -1.46 4.44
N VAL A 36 -0.50 -1.76 3.33
CA VAL A 36 0.03 -0.77 2.39
C VAL A 36 -1.05 -0.27 1.44
N ILE A 37 -1.85 -1.18 0.90
CA ILE A 37 -2.78 -0.86 -0.19
C ILE A 37 -4.11 -0.31 0.34
N ARG A 38 -4.61 -0.88 1.45
CA ARG A 38 -5.99 -0.66 1.92
C ARG A 38 -6.17 -0.66 3.44
N GLY A 39 -5.09 -0.44 4.17
CA GLY A 39 -5.06 -0.57 5.62
C GLY A 39 -4.39 0.62 6.28
N CYS A 40 -3.40 0.34 7.12
CA CYS A 40 -2.79 1.33 8.00
C CYS A 40 -2.24 2.55 7.26
N VAL A 41 -1.60 2.37 6.09
CA VAL A 41 -1.00 3.46 5.31
C VAL A 41 -2.05 4.45 4.80
N PRO A 42 -3.03 4.06 3.95
CA PRO A 42 -4.05 4.99 3.51
C PRO A 42 -4.88 5.54 4.67
N LYS A 43 -5.18 4.72 5.69
CA LYS A 43 -5.86 5.18 6.91
C LYS A 43 -5.07 6.31 7.59
N LYS A 44 -3.76 6.19 7.70
CA LYS A 44 -2.92 7.21 8.37
C LYS A 44 -2.93 8.52 7.60
N ILE A 45 -2.85 8.46 6.26
CA ILE A 45 -2.97 9.64 5.39
C ILE A 45 -4.32 10.33 5.58
N LEU A 46 -5.41 9.57 5.61
CA LEU A 46 -6.76 10.11 5.82
C LEU A 46 -6.93 10.75 7.21
N VAL A 47 -6.43 10.09 8.26
CA VAL A 47 -6.49 10.62 9.63
C VAL A 47 -5.73 11.94 9.74
N TYR A 48 -4.53 12.04 9.16
CA TYR A 48 -3.79 13.30 9.13
C TYR A 48 -4.53 14.37 8.32
N GLY A 49 -5.03 14.03 7.14
CA GLY A 49 -5.84 14.97 6.35
C GLY A 49 -7.04 15.53 7.14
N SER A 50 -7.65 14.73 8.02
CA SER A 50 -8.78 15.16 8.85
C SER A 50 -8.41 15.95 10.10
N SER A 51 -7.19 15.82 10.66
CA SER A 51 -6.84 16.46 11.94
C SER A 51 -6.58 17.96 11.81
N PHE A 52 -6.12 18.41 10.64
CA PHE A 52 -5.71 19.80 10.40
C PHE A 52 -6.78 20.85 10.73
N ARG A 53 -8.07 20.51 10.61
CA ARG A 53 -9.13 21.51 10.84
C ARG A 53 -9.07 22.08 12.26
N GLY A 54 -8.97 21.22 13.28
CA GLY A 54 -8.85 21.64 14.67
C GLY A 54 -7.51 22.33 14.93
N GLU A 55 -6.43 21.83 14.33
CA GLU A 55 -5.09 22.44 14.47
C GLU A 55 -5.06 23.89 13.95
N PHE A 56 -5.78 24.21 12.88
CA PHE A 56 -5.90 25.58 12.37
C PHE A 56 -6.73 26.50 13.28
N GLU A 57 -7.72 25.95 13.97
CA GLU A 57 -8.52 26.70 14.95
C GLU A 57 -7.67 27.00 16.19
N ASP A 58 -6.94 26.00 16.69
CA ASP A 58 -6.05 26.16 17.85
C ASP A 58 -4.87 27.10 17.58
N ALA A 59 -4.31 27.10 16.36
CA ALA A 59 -3.14 27.89 16.01
C ALA A 59 -3.32 29.40 16.27
N GLN A 60 -4.54 29.93 16.14
CA GLN A 60 -4.82 31.34 16.40
C GLN A 60 -4.55 31.73 17.86
N ASN A 61 -4.83 30.82 18.81
CA ASN A 61 -4.53 31.01 20.24
C ASN A 61 -3.03 31.01 20.54
N PHE A 62 -2.20 30.52 19.62
CA PHE A 62 -0.74 30.53 19.70
C PHE A 62 -0.10 31.67 18.89
N GLY A 63 -0.90 32.65 18.46
CA GLY A 63 -0.40 33.86 17.77
C GLY A 63 -0.22 33.68 16.25
N TRP A 64 -0.75 32.61 15.66
CA TRP A 64 -0.76 32.47 14.20
C TRP A 64 -1.92 33.27 13.59
N GLU A 65 -1.60 34.15 12.65
CA GLU A 65 -2.60 34.86 11.85
C GLU A 65 -2.91 34.06 10.58
N ILE A 66 -4.16 33.61 10.43
CA ILE A 66 -4.64 32.91 9.23
C ILE A 66 -5.56 33.85 8.45
N ASN A 67 -5.09 34.33 7.31
CA ASN A 67 -5.83 35.25 6.47
C ASN A 67 -6.55 34.48 5.34
N GLY A 68 -7.89 34.38 5.41
CA GLY A 68 -8.75 33.80 4.36
C GLY A 68 -9.44 32.48 4.75
N ASP A 69 -10.24 31.95 3.82
CA ASP A 69 -11.02 30.73 4.03
C ASP A 69 -10.17 29.45 3.97
N ILE A 70 -10.28 28.61 5.00
CA ILE A 70 -9.66 27.30 5.05
C ILE A 70 -10.62 26.25 4.49
N ASN A 71 -10.41 25.89 3.22
CA ASN A 71 -11.25 24.94 2.49
C ASN A 71 -10.59 23.56 2.37
N PHE A 72 -11.35 22.50 2.62
CA PHE A 72 -10.88 21.12 2.51
C PHE A 72 -11.26 20.50 1.15
N ASN A 73 -10.24 20.14 0.36
CA ASN A 73 -10.44 19.44 -0.92
C ASN A 73 -10.29 17.92 -0.75
N TRP A 74 -11.42 17.25 -0.53
CA TRP A 74 -11.49 15.79 -0.37
C TRP A 74 -10.93 15.03 -1.58
N LYS A 75 -11.24 15.49 -2.80
CA LYS A 75 -10.75 14.86 -4.04
C LYS A 75 -9.23 14.88 -4.10
N LYS A 76 -8.61 16.02 -3.76
CA LYS A 76 -7.15 16.15 -3.73
C LYS A 76 -6.51 15.22 -2.71
N LEU A 77 -7.10 15.06 -1.52
CA LEU A 77 -6.62 14.11 -0.51
C LEU A 77 -6.66 12.67 -1.05
N LEU A 78 -7.76 12.27 -1.68
CA LEU A 78 -7.89 10.92 -2.27
C LEU A 78 -6.92 10.67 -3.41
N GLU A 79 -6.68 11.66 -4.28
CA GLU A 79 -5.68 11.59 -5.35
C GLU A 79 -4.27 11.39 -4.77
N ASN A 80 -3.87 12.21 -3.80
CA ASN A 80 -2.55 12.10 -3.15
C ASN A 80 -2.38 10.76 -2.43
N LYS A 81 -3.40 10.31 -1.68
CA LYS A 81 -3.42 8.97 -1.05
C LYS A 81 -3.21 7.86 -2.09
N THR A 82 -3.87 7.97 -3.24
CA THR A 82 -3.81 6.97 -4.30
C THR A 82 -2.44 6.94 -4.96
N GLN A 83 -1.86 8.10 -5.27
CA GLN A 83 -0.49 8.21 -5.79
C GLN A 83 0.53 7.57 -4.85
N GLU A 84 0.36 7.76 -3.54
CA GLU A 84 1.26 7.17 -2.55
C GLU A 84 1.15 5.64 -2.49
N ILE A 85 -0.06 5.07 -2.60
CA ILE A 85 -0.23 3.61 -2.70
C ILE A 85 0.47 3.06 -3.95
N VAL A 86 0.29 3.70 -5.11
CA VAL A 86 0.96 3.31 -6.37
C VAL A 86 2.47 3.33 -6.20
N ARG A 87 3.01 4.40 -5.61
CA ARG A 87 4.45 4.54 -5.35
C ARG A 87 4.98 3.42 -4.45
N LEU A 88 4.27 3.13 -3.34
CA LEU A 88 4.67 2.11 -2.38
C LEU A 88 4.59 0.71 -2.94
N ASN A 89 3.56 0.38 -3.74
CA ASN A 89 3.48 -0.88 -4.45
C ASN A 89 4.75 -1.12 -5.30
N GLY A 90 5.17 -0.12 -6.08
CA GLY A 90 6.40 -0.18 -6.86
C GLY A 90 7.68 -0.27 -6.00
N VAL A 91 7.71 0.35 -4.81
CA VAL A 91 8.83 0.18 -3.86
C VAL A 91 8.92 -1.28 -3.40
N TYR A 92 7.80 -1.92 -3.06
CA TYR A 92 7.79 -3.33 -2.65
C TYR A 92 8.24 -4.27 -3.79
N GLN A 93 7.79 -4.03 -5.02
CA GLN A 93 8.27 -4.76 -6.20
C GLN A 93 9.78 -4.69 -6.33
N ARG A 94 10.35 -3.48 -6.26
CA ARG A 94 11.81 -3.29 -6.36
C ARG A 94 12.55 -3.97 -5.21
N ILE A 95 12.08 -3.83 -3.97
CA ILE A 95 12.72 -4.47 -2.81
C ILE A 95 12.73 -5.99 -2.96
N LEU A 96 11.62 -6.59 -3.38
CA LEU A 96 11.50 -8.04 -3.56
C LEU A 96 12.38 -8.53 -4.72
N GLY A 97 12.31 -7.86 -5.87
CA GLY A 97 13.14 -8.19 -7.04
C GLY A 97 14.64 -8.07 -6.75
N ASN A 98 15.07 -7.00 -6.08
CA ASN A 98 16.47 -6.82 -5.67
C ASN A 98 16.94 -7.88 -4.66
N SER A 99 16.01 -8.53 -3.96
CA SER A 99 16.32 -9.62 -3.02
C SER A 99 16.32 -10.99 -3.70
N GLY A 100 16.17 -11.06 -5.03
CA GLY A 100 16.13 -12.33 -5.78
C GLY A 100 14.83 -13.11 -5.64
N VAL A 101 13.75 -12.49 -5.14
CA VAL A 101 12.45 -13.14 -5.02
C VAL A 101 11.74 -13.15 -6.38
N THR A 102 11.32 -14.32 -6.85
CA THR A 102 10.47 -14.45 -8.04
C THR A 102 9.05 -14.00 -7.70
N MET A 103 8.49 -13.06 -8.48
CA MET A 103 7.13 -12.58 -8.32
C MET A 103 6.25 -13.20 -9.42
N ILE A 104 5.16 -13.82 -9.01
CA ILE A 104 4.17 -14.44 -9.89
C ILE A 104 2.85 -13.71 -9.67
N GLU A 105 2.23 -13.21 -10.73
CA GLU A 105 0.91 -12.59 -10.63
C GLU A 105 -0.18 -13.67 -10.77
N GLY A 106 -1.09 -13.74 -9.81
CA GLY A 106 -2.18 -14.71 -9.78
C GLY A 106 -2.58 -15.17 -8.38
N ALA A 107 -3.66 -15.96 -8.33
CA ALA A 107 -4.17 -16.55 -7.10
C ALA A 107 -3.50 -17.90 -6.83
N GLY A 108 -2.90 -18.06 -5.66
CA GLY A 108 -2.25 -19.31 -5.23
C GLY A 108 -3.22 -20.26 -4.54
N SER A 109 -3.18 -21.55 -4.89
CA SER A 109 -3.92 -22.63 -4.23
C SER A 109 -2.97 -23.79 -3.90
N LEU A 110 -3.19 -24.46 -2.76
CA LEU A 110 -2.46 -25.68 -2.42
C LEU A 110 -3.12 -26.86 -3.11
N VAL A 111 -2.36 -27.58 -3.92
CA VAL A 111 -2.83 -28.85 -4.52
C VAL A 111 -2.37 -30.05 -3.69
N ASP A 112 -1.24 -29.92 -2.98
CA ASP A 112 -0.73 -30.88 -2.01
C ASP A 112 0.21 -30.20 -0.99
N ALA A 113 0.92 -30.98 -0.16
CA ALA A 113 1.80 -30.47 0.89
C ALA A 113 3.07 -29.74 0.40
N HIS A 114 3.46 -29.93 -0.86
CA HIS A 114 4.70 -29.42 -1.45
C HIS A 114 4.49 -28.66 -2.77
N THR A 115 3.25 -28.51 -3.22
CA THR A 115 2.92 -27.90 -4.51
C THR A 115 1.87 -26.81 -4.36
N VAL A 116 2.16 -25.64 -4.94
CA VAL A 116 1.25 -24.50 -5.07
C VAL A 116 0.95 -24.29 -6.55
N GLU A 117 -0.31 -24.31 -6.92
CA GLU A 117 -0.77 -23.87 -8.25
C GLU A 117 -1.04 -22.36 -8.21
N VAL A 118 -0.75 -21.66 -9.32
CA VAL A 118 -1.08 -20.23 -9.47
C VAL A 118 -1.98 -20.03 -10.68
N THR A 119 -3.23 -19.68 -10.43
CA THR A 119 -4.19 -19.30 -11.48
C THR A 119 -3.94 -17.85 -11.89
N LYS A 120 -3.68 -17.63 -13.18
CA LYS A 120 -3.50 -16.27 -13.71
C LYS A 120 -4.82 -15.50 -13.70
N PRO A 121 -4.78 -14.17 -13.58
CA PRO A 121 -5.94 -13.32 -13.84
C PRO A 121 -6.33 -13.43 -15.32
N ASP A 122 -7.64 -13.36 -15.61
CA ASP A 122 -8.18 -13.24 -16.97
C ASP A 122 -7.78 -11.93 -17.66
#